data_AF-A0A7Y4S0C9-F1
#
_entry.id   AF-A0A7Y4S0C9-F1
#
_cell.length_a   1.000
_cell.length_b   1.000
_cell.length_c   1.000
_cell.angle_alpha   90.00
_cell.angle_beta   90.00
_cell.angle_gamma   90.00
#
_symmetry.space_group_name_H-M   'P 1'
#
loop_
_entity.id
_entity.type
_entity.pdbx_description
1 polymer ?
#
loop_
_entity_poly.entity_id
_entity_poly.type
_entity_poly.pdbx_seq_one_letter_code
_entity_poly.pdbx_strand_id
1 'polypeptide(L)'
;MKQSEKVIFKRIDMIFWGLWLLAPFLLWQAIHFTWTMPYYPFGDEVDCARGPAAASFSALGQGLVALAFVMGIGFYAALIILMHRLVRCFKRGEMLISATLDTINKMAWIFIAIAVISILHYNLNLYLLYRLGDLPKWQPFYTLDMLSIALGLMLFGLRILIQHAIVLQEDMNLTV
;
A
#
# COMPACT_ATOMS: atom_id res chain seq x y z
N MET A 1 -14.76 -12.78 -25.51
CA MET A 1 -14.84 -11.46 -24.88
C MET A 1 -15.72 -10.56 -25.74
N LYS A 2 -16.86 -10.10 -25.19
CA LYS A 2 -17.83 -9.26 -25.91
C LYS A 2 -17.22 -7.89 -26.23
N GLN A 3 -17.69 -7.22 -27.28
CA GLN A 3 -17.12 -5.94 -27.74
C GLN A 3 -17.18 -4.83 -26.66
N SER A 4 -18.18 -4.89 -25.77
CA SER A 4 -18.30 -4.00 -24.61
C SER A 4 -17.16 -4.17 -23.60
N GLU A 5 -16.74 -5.41 -23.32
CA GLU A 5 -15.66 -5.71 -22.38
C GLU A 5 -14.32 -5.16 -22.87
N LYS A 6 -14.04 -5.27 -24.18
CA LYS A 6 -12.82 -4.71 -24.80
C LYS A 6 -12.71 -3.19 -24.61
N VAL A 7 -13.82 -2.47 -24.72
CA VAL A 7 -13.86 -1.00 -24.53
C VAL A 7 -13.61 -0.64 -23.06
N ILE A 8 -14.21 -1.38 -22.12
CA ILE A 8 -14.00 -1.18 -20.69
C ILE A 8 -12.53 -1.40 -20.31
N PHE A 9 -11.94 -2.51 -20.74
CA PHE A 9 -10.52 -2.79 -20.48
C PHE A 9 -9.59 -1.70 -21.06
N LYS A 10 -9.88 -1.20 -22.26
CA LYS A 10 -9.11 -0.10 -22.87
C LYS A 10 -9.20 1.19 -22.05
N ARG A 11 -10.39 1.51 -21.50
CA ARG A 11 -10.58 2.68 -20.63
C ARG A 11 -9.83 2.52 -19.30
N ILE A 12 -9.92 1.34 -18.68
CA ILE A 12 -9.20 1.04 -17.43
C ILE A 12 -7.69 1.15 -17.64
N ASP A 13 -7.17 0.60 -18.74
CA ASP A 13 -5.74 0.71 -19.08
C ASP A 13 -5.33 2.18 -19.27
N MET A 14 -6.13 2.97 -19.98
CA MET A 14 -5.85 4.40 -20.16
C MET A 14 -5.87 5.17 -18.82
N ILE A 15 -6.82 4.88 -17.93
CA ILE A 15 -6.87 5.49 -16.58
C ILE A 15 -5.67 5.07 -15.75
N PHE A 16 -5.29 3.79 -15.80
CA PHE A 16 -4.11 3.27 -15.11
C PHE A 16 -2.84 4.02 -15.56
N TRP A 17 -2.62 4.15 -16.86
CA TRP A 17 -1.48 4.90 -17.39
C TRP A 17 -1.58 6.42 -17.15
N GLY A 18 -2.79 6.98 -17.13
CA GLY A 18 -3.03 8.38 -16.76
C GLY A 18 -2.66 8.67 -15.30
N LEU A 19 -3.03 7.78 -14.37
CA LEU A 19 -2.62 7.85 -12.97
C LEU A 19 -1.10 7.74 -12.81
N TRP A 20 -0.44 6.95 -13.66
CA TRP A 20 1.02 6.84 -13.67
C TRP A 20 1.73 8.16 -14.01
N LEU A 21 1.14 9.02 -14.84
CA LEU A 21 1.70 10.35 -15.10
C LEU A 21 1.71 11.25 -13.87
N LEU A 22 0.83 10.99 -12.89
CA LEU A 22 0.82 11.70 -11.62
C LEU A 22 1.85 11.17 -10.62
N ALA A 23 2.44 9.99 -10.86
CA ALA A 23 3.35 9.35 -9.92
C ALA A 23 4.57 10.22 -9.55
N PRO A 24 5.25 10.93 -10.47
CA PRO A 24 6.37 11.81 -10.09
C PRO A 24 5.94 12.96 -9.18
N PHE A 25 4.77 13.55 -9.44
CA PHE A 25 4.22 14.63 -8.63
C PHE A 25 3.83 14.13 -7.23
N LEU A 26 3.15 12.98 -7.14
CA LEU A 26 2.78 12.36 -5.87
C LEU A 26 4.02 11.94 -5.06
N LEU A 27 5.05 11.42 -5.74
CA LEU A 27 6.32 11.08 -5.10
C LEU A 27 7.03 12.31 -4.55
N TRP A 28 7.07 13.40 -5.31
CA TRP A 28 7.61 14.68 -4.84
C TRP A 28 6.85 15.21 -3.63
N GLN A 29 5.50 15.17 -3.65
CA GLN A 29 4.70 15.53 -2.50
C GLN A 29 5.01 14.66 -1.29
N ALA A 30 5.11 13.33 -1.45
CA ALA A 30 5.44 12.41 -0.38
C ALA A 30 6.79 12.75 0.26
N ILE A 31 7.83 12.97 -0.55
CA ILE A 31 9.15 13.42 -0.08
C ILE A 31 9.00 14.73 0.70
N HIS A 32 8.35 15.73 0.10
CA HIS A 32 8.17 17.04 0.72
C HIS A 32 7.48 16.94 2.09
N PHE A 33 6.37 16.22 2.19
CA PHE A 33 5.64 16.06 3.46
C PHE A 33 6.45 15.29 4.50
N THR A 34 7.17 14.24 4.11
CA THR A 34 8.02 13.50 5.05
C THR A 34 9.13 14.37 5.64
N TRP A 35 9.71 15.30 4.88
CA TRP A 35 10.78 16.16 5.40
C TRP A 35 10.26 17.41 6.12
N THR A 36 9.10 17.93 5.72
CA THR A 36 8.53 19.15 6.32
C THR A 36 7.63 18.88 7.52
N MET A 37 6.92 17.75 7.55
CA MET A 37 5.93 17.40 8.57
C MET A 37 5.84 15.87 8.80
N PRO A 38 6.94 15.20 9.18
CA PRO A 38 7.00 13.72 9.26
C PRO A 38 5.98 13.09 10.21
N TYR A 39 5.60 13.79 11.29
CA TYR A 39 4.78 13.23 12.38
C TYR A 39 3.69 14.22 12.86
N TYR A 40 3.01 14.92 11.94
CA TYR A 40 1.82 15.71 12.31
C TYR A 40 0.71 14.78 12.85
N PRO A 41 0.01 15.09 13.96
CA PRO A 41 0.01 16.32 14.76
C PRO A 41 0.81 16.23 16.09
N PHE A 42 1.81 15.36 16.21
CA PHE A 42 2.53 15.11 17.48
C PHE A 42 3.49 16.25 17.90
N GLY A 43 3.30 17.47 17.38
CA GLY A 43 4.05 18.67 17.74
C GLY A 43 3.54 19.37 19.01
N ASP A 44 4.22 20.44 19.41
CA ASP A 44 3.83 21.26 20.57
C ASP A 44 2.46 21.90 20.36
N GLU A 45 1.62 21.84 21.39
CA GLU A 45 0.24 22.35 21.42
C GLU A 45 0.14 23.88 21.32
N VAL A 46 1.27 24.59 21.41
CA VAL A 46 1.30 26.06 21.46
C VAL A 46 1.13 26.68 20.06
N ASP A 47 1.54 25.97 19.00
CA ASP A 47 1.38 26.37 17.60
C ASP A 47 0.75 25.21 16.81
N CYS A 48 -0.58 25.06 16.92
CA CYS A 48 -1.44 24.04 16.32
C CYS A 48 -1.32 23.78 14.79
N ALA A 49 -0.24 24.17 14.12
CA ALA A 49 -0.10 24.13 12.68
C ALA A 49 0.99 23.19 12.14
N ARG A 50 2.09 22.91 12.85
CA ARG A 50 3.22 22.13 12.26
C ARG A 50 4.00 21.36 13.32
N GLY A 51 4.14 20.04 13.15
CA GLY A 51 5.15 19.28 13.88
C GLY A 51 6.58 19.69 13.48
N PRO A 52 7.61 19.36 14.27
CA PRO A 52 8.98 19.70 13.94
C PRO A 52 9.38 19.08 12.59
N ALA A 53 10.08 19.86 11.77
CA ALA A 53 10.59 19.39 10.49
C ALA A 53 11.68 18.35 10.70
N ALA A 54 11.79 17.35 9.81
CA ALA A 54 12.83 16.34 9.94
C ALA A 54 14.25 16.94 9.91
N ALA A 55 14.42 18.09 9.26
CA ALA A 55 15.68 18.82 9.22
C ALA A 55 16.17 19.32 10.61
N SER A 56 15.27 19.53 11.58
CA SER A 56 15.63 19.92 12.95
C SER A 56 15.97 18.73 13.86
N PHE A 57 15.76 17.50 13.40
CA PHE A 57 16.11 16.31 14.17
C PHE A 57 17.61 16.04 14.18
N SER A 58 18.05 15.31 15.20
CA SER A 58 19.37 14.69 15.26
C SER A 58 19.64 13.83 14.02
N ALA A 59 20.91 13.56 13.73
CA ALA A 59 21.28 12.69 12.60
C ALA A 59 20.64 11.29 12.70
N LEU A 60 20.48 10.76 13.92
CA LEU A 60 19.77 9.50 14.17
C LEU A 60 18.27 9.64 13.91
N GLY A 61 17.64 10.73 14.34
CA GLY A 61 16.24 11.02 14.07
C GLY A 61 15.93 11.18 12.58
N GLN A 62 16.81 11.85 11.83
CA GLN A 62 16.73 11.92 10.37
C GLN A 62 16.83 10.53 9.72
N GLY A 63 17.71 9.66 10.26
CA GLY A 63 17.81 8.26 9.83
C GLY A 63 16.52 7.48 10.08
N LEU A 64 15.88 7.69 11.23
CA LEU A 64 14.59 7.07 11.57
C LEU A 64 13.45 7.53 10.65
N VAL A 65 13.41 8.83 10.31
CA VAL A 65 12.47 9.39 9.33
C VAL A 65 12.70 8.77 7.95
N ALA A 66 13.96 8.73 7.49
CA ALA A 66 14.31 8.15 6.20
C ALA A 66 13.96 6.65 6.13
N LEU A 67 14.16 5.90 7.21
CA LEU A 67 13.79 4.49 7.27
C LEU A 67 12.28 4.29 7.18
N ALA A 68 11.50 5.10 7.90
CA ALA A 68 10.03 5.08 7.80
C ALA A 68 9.56 5.41 6.39
N PHE A 69 10.18 6.41 5.75
CA PHE A 69 9.90 6.79 4.38
C PHE A 69 10.15 5.66 3.38
N VAL A 70 11.33 5.03 3.46
CA VAL A 70 11.71 3.90 2.60
C VAL A 70 10.76 2.72 2.79
N MET A 71 10.34 2.44 4.02
CA MET A 71 9.34 1.41 4.29
C MET A 71 8.00 1.73 3.62
N GLY A 72 7.52 2.96 3.75
CA GLY A 72 6.27 3.42 3.12
C GLY A 72 6.31 3.33 1.60
N ILE A 73 7.36 3.87 0.96
CA ILE A 73 7.52 3.79 -0.50
C ILE A 73 7.72 2.36 -0.98
N GLY A 74 8.52 1.56 -0.26
CA GLY A 74 8.78 0.18 -0.60
C GLY A 74 7.49 -0.65 -0.66
N PHE A 75 6.56 -0.40 0.26
CA PHE A 75 5.23 -1.00 0.25
C PHE A 75 4.44 -0.64 -1.02
N TYR A 76 4.34 0.66 -1.35
CA TYR A 76 3.62 1.09 -2.55
C TYR A 76 4.27 0.57 -3.84
N ALA A 77 5.60 0.56 -3.91
CA ALA A 77 6.34 0.01 -5.03
C ALA A 77 6.04 -1.49 -5.22
N ALA A 78 6.02 -2.27 -4.13
CA ALA A 78 5.68 -3.69 -4.18
C ALA A 78 4.24 -3.92 -4.70
N LEU A 79 3.27 -3.15 -4.19
CA LEU A 79 1.88 -3.22 -4.68
C LEU A 79 1.77 -2.87 -6.16
N ILE A 80 2.44 -1.81 -6.59
CA ILE A 80 2.45 -1.36 -7.99
C ILE A 80 3.02 -2.45 -8.91
N ILE A 81 4.13 -3.09 -8.51
CA ILE A 81 4.74 -4.19 -9.27
C ILE A 81 3.76 -5.36 -9.40
N LEU A 82 3.08 -5.73 -8.32
CA LEU A 82 2.10 -6.82 -8.32
C LEU A 82 0.86 -6.49 -9.15
N MET A 83 0.33 -5.27 -9.04
CA MET A 83 -0.77 -4.79 -9.89
C MET A 83 -0.39 -4.82 -11.37
N HIS A 84 0.81 -4.36 -11.72
CA HIS A 84 1.28 -4.38 -13.10
C HIS A 84 1.38 -5.80 -13.65
N ARG A 85 1.86 -6.75 -12.82
CA ARG A 85 1.89 -8.17 -13.18
C ARG A 85 0.49 -8.72 -13.42
N LEU A 86 -0.46 -8.40 -12.54
CA LEU A 86 -1.85 -8.83 -12.63
C LEU A 86 -2.55 -8.29 -13.89
N VAL A 87 -2.38 -7.00 -14.19
CA VAL A 87 -2.90 -6.37 -15.42
C VAL A 87 -2.33 -7.05 -16.67
N ARG A 88 -1.03 -7.41 -16.67
CA ARG A 88 -0.41 -8.13 -17.79
C ARG A 88 -0.98 -9.53 -17.97
N CYS A 89 -1.19 -10.29 -16.89
CA CYS A 89 -1.83 -11.61 -16.94
C CYS A 89 -3.27 -11.49 -17.50
N PHE A 90 -4.05 -10.51 -17.04
CA PHE A 90 -5.40 -10.28 -17.56
C PHE A 90 -5.42 -9.92 -19.05
N LYS A 91 -4.49 -9.07 -19.51
CA LYS A 91 -4.35 -8.75 -20.94
C LYS A 91 -4.03 -9.96 -21.81
N ARG A 92 -3.35 -10.98 -21.26
CA ARG A 92 -3.03 -12.24 -21.95
C ARG A 92 -4.16 -13.28 -21.86
N GLY A 93 -5.26 -12.99 -21.17
CA GLY A 93 -6.36 -13.93 -20.95
C GLY A 93 -6.09 -14.95 -19.85
N GLU A 94 -5.00 -14.80 -19.09
CA GLU A 94 -4.55 -15.71 -18.03
C GLU A 94 -5.31 -15.47 -16.70
N MET A 95 -6.63 -15.27 -16.75
CA MET A 95 -7.44 -14.88 -15.58
C MET A 95 -7.65 -16.01 -14.57
N LEU A 96 -7.63 -17.26 -15.04
CA LEU A 96 -7.95 -18.47 -14.27
C LEU A 96 -6.72 -19.36 -14.00
N ILE A 97 -5.51 -18.79 -14.08
CA ILE A 97 -4.27 -19.54 -13.89
C ILE A 97 -3.76 -19.34 -12.46
N SER A 98 -3.11 -20.38 -11.91
CA SER A 98 -2.48 -20.39 -10.58
C SER A 98 -1.60 -19.16 -10.32
N ALA A 99 -0.89 -18.65 -11.33
CA ALA A 99 -0.05 -17.46 -11.23
C ALA A 99 -0.82 -16.17 -10.86
N THR A 100 -2.05 -16.05 -11.35
CA THR A 100 -2.94 -14.92 -11.04
C THR A 100 -3.45 -15.02 -9.61
N LEU A 101 -3.85 -16.22 -9.17
CA LEU A 101 -4.26 -16.48 -7.79
C LEU A 101 -3.11 -16.26 -6.79
N ASP A 102 -1.88 -16.66 -7.14
CA ASP A 102 -0.69 -16.41 -6.32
C ASP A 102 -0.39 -14.91 -6.19
N THR A 103 -0.58 -14.14 -7.27
CA THR A 103 -0.41 -12.68 -7.25
C THR A 103 -1.45 -12.02 -6.34
N ILE A 104 -2.73 -12.42 -6.45
CA ILE A 104 -3.81 -11.93 -5.57
C ILE A 104 -3.52 -12.29 -4.11
N ASN A 105 -3.07 -13.53 -3.85
CA ASN A 105 -2.70 -14.00 -2.52
C ASN A 105 -1.60 -13.16 -1.89
N LYS A 106 -0.53 -12.86 -2.66
CA LYS A 106 0.58 -12.02 -2.21
C LYS A 106 0.11 -10.60 -1.88
N MET A 107 -0.72 -10.01 -2.74
CA MET A 107 -1.31 -8.69 -2.47
C MET A 107 -2.15 -8.70 -1.19
N ALA A 108 -3.00 -9.71 -0.99
CA ALA A 108 -3.84 -9.85 0.20
C ALA A 108 -3.01 -9.88 1.49
N TRP A 109 -1.96 -10.72 1.52
CA TRP A 109 -1.05 -10.79 2.65
C TRP A 109 -0.30 -9.48 2.89
N ILE A 110 0.17 -8.81 1.84
CA ILE A 110 0.86 -7.53 1.95
C ILE A 110 -0.05 -6.46 2.57
N PHE A 111 -1.32 -6.38 2.15
CA PHE A 111 -2.30 -5.44 2.70
C PHE A 111 -2.60 -5.66 4.19
N ILE A 112 -2.68 -6.92 4.64
CA ILE A 112 -2.92 -7.21 6.06
C ILE A 112 -1.64 -7.00 6.88
N ALA A 113 -0.51 -7.48 6.39
CA ALA A 113 0.77 -7.38 7.07
C ALA A 113 1.16 -5.91 7.29
N ILE A 114 0.98 -5.04 6.30
CA ILE A 114 1.32 -3.62 6.44
C ILE A 114 0.46 -2.93 7.51
N ALA A 115 -0.82 -3.29 7.65
CA ALA A 115 -1.69 -2.68 8.64
C ALA A 115 -1.20 -2.94 10.07
N VAL A 116 -0.62 -4.13 10.31
CA VAL A 116 -0.04 -4.49 11.60
C VAL A 116 1.36 -3.91 11.78
N ILE A 117 2.23 -4.07 10.76
CA ILE A 117 3.63 -3.64 10.81
C ILE A 117 3.71 -2.11 10.93
N SER A 118 2.87 -1.37 10.21
CA SER A 118 2.87 0.10 10.23
C SER A 118 2.61 0.65 11.63
N ILE A 119 1.67 0.09 12.38
CA ILE A 119 1.36 0.54 13.76
C ILE A 119 2.54 0.29 14.69
N LEU A 120 3.10 -0.92 14.67
CA LEU A 120 4.26 -1.27 15.50
C LEU A 120 5.46 -0.40 15.14
N HIS A 121 5.74 -0.25 13.85
CA HIS A 121 6.82 0.57 13.35
C HIS A 121 6.65 2.04 13.74
N TYR A 122 5.47 2.62 13.53
CA TYR A 122 5.20 4.02 13.81
C TYR A 122 5.30 4.33 15.30
N ASN A 123 4.73 3.49 16.17
CA ASN A 123 4.83 3.65 17.62
C ASN A 123 6.28 3.51 18.12
N LEU A 124 7.03 2.54 17.60
CA LEU A 124 8.44 2.38 17.93
C LEU A 124 9.26 3.58 17.47
N ASN A 125 9.01 4.08 16.26
CA ASN A 125 9.72 5.20 15.69
C ASN A 125 9.45 6.50 16.49
N LEU A 126 8.18 6.79 16.81
CA LEU A 126 7.80 7.89 17.71
C LEU A 126 8.47 7.79 19.09
N TYR A 127 8.51 6.59 19.67
CA TYR A 127 9.17 6.38 20.96
C TYR A 127 10.67 6.67 20.90
N LEU A 128 11.35 6.20 19.86
CA LEU A 128 12.78 6.45 19.68
C LEU A 128 13.08 7.93 19.46
N LEU A 129 12.29 8.62 18.65
CA LEU A 129 12.44 10.06 18.42
C LEU A 129 12.23 10.88 19.71
N TYR A 130 11.25 10.50 20.52
CA TYR A 130 11.06 11.09 21.85
C TYR A 130 12.28 10.84 22.76
N ARG A 131 12.80 9.62 22.78
CA ARG A 131 14.00 9.26 23.57
C ARG A 131 15.26 10.00 23.13
N LEU A 132 15.33 10.39 21.84
CA LEU A 132 16.41 11.21 21.29
C LEU A 132 16.21 12.71 21.56
N GLY A 133 15.05 13.13 22.07
CA GLY A 133 14.69 14.54 22.26
C GLY A 133 14.25 15.25 20.97
N ASP A 134 14.09 14.51 19.87
CA ASP A 134 13.65 15.02 18.57
C ASP A 134 12.13 15.29 18.52
N LEU A 135 11.37 14.63 19.41
CA LEU A 135 9.96 14.92 19.65
C LEU A 135 9.75 15.43 21.09
N PRO A 136 8.91 16.47 21.29
CA PRO A 136 8.69 17.05 22.61
C PRO A 136 7.88 16.12 23.53
N LYS A 137 7.01 15.28 22.95
CA LYS A 137 6.17 14.32 23.67
C LYS A 137 6.07 13.01 22.91
N TRP A 138 5.96 11.92 23.67
CA TRP A 138 5.56 10.62 23.12
C TRP A 138 4.06 10.42 23.34
N GLN A 139 3.33 10.18 22.26
CA GLN A 139 1.95 9.75 22.30
C GLN A 139 1.77 8.53 21.39
N PRO A 140 1.25 7.42 21.92
CA PRO A 140 1.00 6.23 21.11
C PRO A 140 -0.07 6.49 20.06
N PHE A 141 0.14 5.91 18.88
CA PHE A 141 -0.78 5.96 17.76
C PHE A 141 -1.61 4.69 17.72
N TYR A 142 -2.92 4.83 17.97
CA TYR A 142 -3.85 3.71 18.10
C TYR A 142 -4.73 3.48 16.86
N THR A 143 -4.52 4.23 15.77
CA THR A 143 -5.35 4.01 14.58
C THR A 143 -4.87 2.79 13.84
N LEU A 144 -5.82 1.94 13.49
CA LEU A 144 -5.60 0.74 12.72
C LEU A 144 -6.06 0.99 11.28
N ASP A 145 -5.24 0.62 10.30
CA ASP A 145 -5.62 0.78 8.89
C ASP A 145 -6.64 -0.30 8.48
N MET A 146 -7.89 -0.05 8.89
CA MET A 146 -9.03 -0.93 8.62
C MET A 146 -9.29 -1.07 7.13
N LEU A 147 -8.95 -0.05 6.32
CA LEU A 147 -9.12 -0.11 4.88
C LEU A 147 -8.17 -1.12 4.25
N SER A 148 -6.88 -1.08 4.60
CA SER A 148 -5.92 -2.08 4.12
C SER A 148 -6.31 -3.50 4.55
N ILE A 149 -6.77 -3.68 5.79
CA ILE A 149 -7.28 -5.00 6.22
C ILE A 149 -8.49 -5.44 5.41
N ALA A 150 -9.48 -4.56 5.22
CA ALA A 150 -10.67 -4.87 4.43
C ALA A 150 -10.31 -5.22 2.98
N LEU A 151 -9.38 -4.49 2.36
CA LEU A 151 -8.89 -4.78 1.01
C LEU A 151 -8.17 -6.14 0.96
N GLY A 152 -7.34 -6.46 1.95
CA GLY A 152 -6.67 -7.76 2.03
C GLY A 152 -7.66 -8.92 2.17
N LEU A 153 -8.65 -8.79 3.06
CA LEU A 153 -9.72 -9.78 3.23
C LEU A 153 -10.57 -9.93 1.97
N MET A 154 -10.90 -8.82 1.30
CA MET A 154 -11.62 -8.84 0.03
C MET A 154 -10.84 -9.59 -1.05
N LEU A 155 -9.52 -9.38 -1.15
CA LEU A 155 -8.67 -10.09 -2.11
C LEU A 155 -8.58 -11.59 -1.79
N PHE A 156 -8.55 -11.98 -0.52
CA PHE A 156 -8.68 -13.39 -0.14
C PHE A 156 -10.02 -14.00 -0.56
N GLY A 157 -11.12 -13.29 -0.31
CA GLY A 157 -12.45 -13.71 -0.75
C GLY A 157 -12.50 -13.89 -2.27
N LEU A 158 -11.97 -12.92 -3.02
CA LEU A 158 -11.88 -12.99 -4.48
C LEU A 158 -11.03 -14.17 -4.96
N ARG A 159 -9.89 -14.44 -4.31
CA ARG A 159 -9.06 -15.61 -4.59
C ARG A 159 -9.83 -16.91 -4.41
N ILE A 160 -10.54 -17.07 -3.28
CA ILE A 160 -11.30 -18.29 -2.97
C ILE A 160 -12.43 -18.49 -3.99
N LEU A 161 -13.12 -17.40 -4.36
CA LEU A 161 -14.19 -17.42 -5.34
C LEU A 161 -13.68 -17.83 -6.73
N ILE A 162 -12.58 -17.24 -7.20
CA ILE A 162 -11.98 -17.61 -8.48
C ILE A 162 -11.49 -19.06 -8.45
N GLN A 163 -10.88 -19.51 -7.34
CA GLN A 163 -10.43 -20.89 -7.19
C GLN A 163 -11.60 -21.88 -7.27
N HIS A 164 -12.73 -21.59 -6.62
CA HIS A 164 -13.94 -22.42 -6.75
C HIS A 164 -14.50 -22.41 -8.17
N ALA A 165 -14.50 -21.26 -8.85
CA ALA A 165 -14.96 -21.18 -10.24
C ALA A 165 -14.11 -22.03 -11.20
N ILE A 166 -12.79 -22.12 -10.96
CA ILE A 166 -11.89 -22.98 -11.73
C ILE A 166 -12.26 -24.46 -11.53
N VAL A 167 -12.39 -24.89 -10.29
CA VAL A 167 -12.75 -26.29 -9.96
C VAL A 167 -14.10 -26.66 -10.57
N LEU A 168 -15.10 -25.79 -10.43
CA LEU A 168 -16.42 -25.98 -11.04
C LEU A 168 -16.35 -26.10 -12.57
N GLN A 169 -15.50 -25.31 -13.22
CA GLN A 169 -15.32 -25.38 -14.68
C GLN A 169 -14.61 -26.68 -15.11
N GLU A 170 -13.63 -27.14 -14.35
CA GLU A 170 -12.95 -28.41 -14.58
C GLU A 170 -13.91 -29.60 -14.43
N ASP A 171 -14.72 -29.62 -13.36
CA ASP A 171 -15.72 -30.66 -13.13
C ASP A 171 -16.78 -30.71 -14.24
N MET A 172 -17.22 -29.53 -14.72
CA MET A 172 -18.16 -29.43 -15.83
C MET A 172 -17.58 -29.96 -17.15
N ASN A 173 -16.29 -29.72 -17.41
CA ASN A 173 -15.62 -30.22 -18.62
C ASN A 173 -15.34 -31.73 -18.57
N LEU A 174 -15.30 -32.33 -17.39
CA LEU A 174 -15.12 -33.78 -17.21
C LEU A 174 -16.43 -34.57 -17.25
N THR A 175 -17.58 -33.89 -17.17
CA THR A 175 -18.91 -34.51 -17.16
C THR A 175 -19.67 -34.44 -18.49
N VAL A 176 -19.13 -33.73 -19.50
CA VAL A 176 -19.65 -33.65 -20.87
C VAL A 176 -18.77 -34.50 -21.80
#